data_AF-A0A929REH0-F1
#
_entry.id   AF-A0A929REH0-F1
#
_cell.length_a   1.000
_cell.length_b   1.000
_cell.length_c   1.000
_cell.angle_alpha   90.00
_cell.angle_beta   90.00
_cell.angle_gamma   90.00
#
_symmetry.space_group_name_H-M   'P 1'
#
loop_
_entity.id
_entity.type
_entity.pdbx_description
1 polymer ?
#
loop_
_entity_poly.entity_id
_entity_poly.type
_entity_poly.pdbx_seq_one_letter_code
_entity_poly.pdbx_strand_id
1 'polypeptide(L)'
;MKFLRRCLALGLASITGFGVLALSPVAAQAAVDPLHDGLSEATAAASCWEIKQNDPRSENGTYWLQTATMDAPRQFFCDQSTDGGGWVLIGRGREGWETWSQGKGDESKLATRSRTPGDFDVVQASHETVNGLLG
;
A
#
# COMPACT_ATOMS: atom_id res chain seq x y z
N MET A 1 12.02 -9.62 77.02
CA MET A 1 11.17 -10.69 77.61
C MET A 1 10.00 -10.97 76.66
N LYS A 2 9.64 -12.24 76.52
CA LYS A 2 8.64 -12.87 75.60
C LYS A 2 9.09 -13.05 74.15
N PHE A 3 9.00 -14.21 73.50
CA PHE A 3 9.06 -15.64 73.85
C PHE A 3 9.20 -16.33 72.47
N LEU A 4 10.24 -17.13 72.23
CA LEU A 4 10.28 -18.05 71.08
C LEU A 4 9.38 -19.25 71.37
N ARG A 5 8.58 -19.69 70.38
CA ARG A 5 8.17 -21.10 70.25
C ARG A 5 7.98 -21.45 68.77
N ARG A 6 8.83 -22.37 68.31
CA ARG A 6 8.76 -23.11 67.04
C ARG A 6 7.59 -24.12 67.10
N CYS A 7 6.85 -24.26 66.01
CA CYS A 7 6.10 -25.47 65.69
C CYS A 7 6.46 -25.90 64.26
N LEU A 8 7.16 -27.03 64.14
CA LEU A 8 7.22 -27.84 62.93
C LEU A 8 5.86 -28.54 62.75
N ALA A 9 5.31 -28.52 61.54
CA ALA A 9 4.33 -29.51 61.12
C ALA A 9 4.63 -29.91 59.67
N LEU A 10 5.09 -31.14 59.49
CA LEU A 10 5.08 -31.85 58.22
C LEU A 10 3.61 -32.15 57.85
N GLY A 11 3.22 -31.81 56.63
CA GLY A 11 1.98 -32.27 56.03
C GLY A 11 2.22 -32.61 54.56
N LEU A 12 2.42 -33.91 54.28
CA LEU A 12 2.30 -34.47 52.94
C LEU A 12 0.82 -34.47 52.55
N ALA A 13 0.47 -33.84 51.43
CA ALA A 13 -0.82 -34.03 50.79
C ALA A 13 -0.67 -33.97 49.26
N SER A 14 -0.59 -35.17 48.70
CA SER A 14 -1.28 -35.65 47.50
C SER A 14 -1.38 -34.74 46.27
N ILE A 15 -0.65 -35.17 45.24
CA ILE A 15 -0.74 -34.78 43.84
C ILE A 15 -2.19 -34.97 43.36
N THR A 16 -2.87 -33.87 43.07
CA THR A 16 -3.97 -33.86 42.09
C THR A 16 -3.52 -33.00 40.93
N GLY A 17 -3.17 -33.66 39.84
CA GLY A 17 -2.72 -33.02 38.61
C GLY A 17 -3.87 -32.19 38.02
N PHE A 18 -3.74 -30.86 38.12
CA PHE A 18 -4.40 -29.97 37.18
C PHE A 18 -3.50 -29.88 35.96
N GLY A 19 -3.87 -30.60 34.89
CA GLY A 19 -3.30 -30.39 33.57
C GLY A 19 -3.54 -28.94 33.18
N VAL A 20 -2.50 -28.11 33.28
CA VAL A 20 -2.52 -26.77 32.74
C VAL A 20 -2.49 -26.96 31.23
N LEU A 21 -3.64 -26.84 30.58
CA LEU A 21 -3.73 -26.60 29.15
C LEU A 21 -2.90 -25.35 28.89
N ALA A 22 -1.67 -25.54 28.42
CA ALA A 22 -0.85 -24.47 27.89
C ALA A 22 -1.56 -23.94 26.65
N LEU A 23 -2.42 -22.94 26.86
CA LEU A 23 -2.84 -22.02 25.81
C LEU A 23 -1.58 -21.28 25.42
N SER A 24 -0.82 -21.85 24.48
CA SER A 24 0.19 -21.09 23.76
C SER A 24 -0.50 -19.84 23.22
N PRO A 25 -0.01 -18.62 23.52
CA PRO A 25 -0.45 -17.49 22.75
C PRO A 25 0.06 -17.78 21.34
N VAL A 26 -0.84 -18.12 20.42
CA VAL A 26 -0.60 -17.79 19.01
C VAL A 26 -0.29 -16.32 19.06
N ALA A 27 0.98 -15.96 18.86
CA ALA A 27 1.38 -14.59 18.73
C ALA A 27 0.48 -14.02 17.65
N ALA A 28 -0.45 -13.15 18.06
CA ALA A 28 -1.17 -12.34 17.12
C ALA A 28 -0.07 -11.57 16.38
N GLN A 29 0.20 -11.95 15.14
CA GLN A 29 0.93 -11.10 14.22
C GLN A 29 0.09 -9.82 14.18
N ALA A 30 0.51 -8.80 14.92
CA ALA A 30 0.01 -7.45 14.71
C ALA A 30 0.23 -7.20 13.22
N ALA A 31 -0.85 -6.99 12.48
CA ALA A 31 -0.77 -6.59 11.10
C ALA A 31 0.12 -5.34 11.10
N VAL A 32 1.34 -5.49 10.56
CA VAL A 32 2.18 -4.34 10.24
C VAL A 32 1.33 -3.59 9.22
N ASP A 33 0.97 -2.35 9.54
CA ASP A 33 0.30 -1.47 8.58
C ASP A 33 1.08 -1.58 7.27
N PRO A 34 0.47 -2.07 6.17
CA PRO A 34 1.19 -2.26 4.93
C PRO A 34 1.84 -0.93 4.59
N LEU A 35 3.16 -0.93 4.42
CA LEU A 35 3.85 0.24 3.91
C LEU A 35 3.23 0.56 2.55
N HIS A 36 2.44 1.63 2.43
CA HIS A 36 1.81 2.05 1.17
C HIS A 36 2.86 2.71 0.27
N ASP A 37 3.83 1.91 -0.20
CA ASP A 37 4.95 2.33 -1.05
C ASP A 37 4.67 2.20 -2.55
N GLY A 38 3.57 1.53 -2.93
CA GLY A 38 3.20 1.28 -4.31
C GLY A 38 4.14 0.34 -5.06
N LEU A 39 5.05 -0.38 -4.39
CA LEU A 39 6.01 -1.28 -5.04
C LEU A 39 5.41 -2.65 -5.39
N SER A 40 4.27 -3.00 -4.79
CA SER A 40 3.51 -4.23 -5.07
C SER A 40 2.01 -3.98 -4.99
N GLU A 41 1.21 -4.90 -5.54
CA GLU A 41 -0.24 -4.87 -5.41
C GLU A 41 -0.70 -4.86 -3.92
N ALA A 42 0.01 -5.60 -3.06
CA ALA A 42 -0.28 -5.68 -1.63
C ALA A 42 0.10 -4.41 -0.85
N THR A 43 0.95 -3.57 -1.42
CA THR A 43 1.43 -2.30 -0.83
C THR A 43 0.99 -1.10 -1.67
N ALA A 44 -0.06 -1.25 -2.47
CA ALA A 44 -0.58 -0.19 -3.32
C ALA A 44 -0.91 1.06 -2.51
N ALA A 45 -0.50 2.22 -2.99
CA ALA A 45 -0.78 3.50 -2.35
C ALA A 45 -2.08 4.13 -2.90
N ALA A 46 -2.71 5.02 -2.16
CA ALA A 46 -3.86 5.77 -2.64
C ALA A 46 -3.50 6.77 -3.75
N SER A 47 -2.25 7.23 -3.81
CA SER A 47 -1.81 8.16 -4.86
C SER A 47 -0.28 8.17 -5.04
N CYS A 48 0.20 8.67 -6.18
CA CYS A 48 1.61 8.96 -6.36
C CYS A 48 2.12 9.96 -5.31
N TRP A 49 1.27 10.90 -4.87
CA TRP A 49 1.61 11.85 -3.82
C TRP A 49 1.84 11.16 -2.47
N GLU A 50 1.01 10.20 -2.08
CA GLU A 50 1.24 9.41 -0.87
C GLU A 50 2.61 8.70 -0.92
N ILE A 51 2.94 8.07 -2.05
CA ILE A 51 4.26 7.44 -2.26
C ILE A 51 5.38 8.46 -2.05
N LYS A 52 5.22 9.69 -2.57
CA LYS A 52 6.22 10.75 -2.41
C LYS A 52 6.39 11.19 -0.96
N GLN A 53 5.29 11.27 -0.22
CA GLN A 53 5.29 11.64 1.20
C GLN A 53 5.90 10.53 2.07
N ASN A 54 5.63 9.27 1.72
CA ASN A 54 6.15 8.10 2.42
C ASN A 54 7.66 7.88 2.17
N ASP A 55 8.13 8.06 0.92
CA ASP A 55 9.56 8.12 0.59
C ASP A 55 9.85 9.33 -0.32
N PRO A 56 10.40 10.43 0.22
CA PRO A 56 10.82 11.59 -0.57
C PRO A 56 11.88 11.27 -1.65
N ARG A 57 12.55 10.11 -1.58
CA ARG A 57 13.53 9.65 -2.58
C ARG A 57 12.91 8.77 -3.66
N SER A 58 11.61 8.51 -3.61
CA SER A 58 10.88 7.79 -4.66
C SER A 58 11.21 8.39 -6.03
N GLU A 59 11.51 7.50 -6.98
CA GLU A 59 11.92 7.87 -8.33
C GLU A 59 10.70 7.85 -9.27
N ASN A 60 10.87 8.43 -10.47
CA ASN A 60 9.86 8.28 -11.51
C ASN A 60 9.74 6.80 -11.89
N GLY A 61 8.52 6.28 -12.00
CA GLY A 61 8.36 4.87 -12.31
C GLY A 61 6.91 4.42 -12.29
N THR A 62 6.72 3.14 -12.59
CA THR A 62 5.42 2.48 -12.49
C THR A 62 5.20 2.03 -11.04
N TYR A 63 4.07 2.43 -10.45
CA TYR A 63 3.67 2.07 -9.10
C TYR A 63 2.25 1.51 -9.09
N TRP A 64 1.95 0.70 -8.09
CA TRP A 64 0.61 0.20 -7.79
C TRP A 64 -0.15 1.24 -6.98
N LEU A 65 -1.31 1.66 -7.52
CA LEU A 65 -2.23 2.54 -6.83
C LEU A 65 -3.58 1.85 -6.60
N GLN A 66 -4.21 2.15 -5.48
CA GLN A 66 -5.55 1.70 -5.13
C GLN A 66 -6.27 2.76 -4.28
N THR A 67 -7.39 3.26 -4.77
CA THR A 67 -8.30 4.11 -3.99
C THR A 67 -9.54 3.32 -3.57
N ALA A 68 -10.45 3.95 -2.82
CA ALA A 68 -11.72 3.33 -2.44
C ALA A 68 -12.69 3.15 -3.62
N THR A 69 -12.54 3.92 -4.70
CA THR A 69 -13.41 3.87 -5.89
C THR A 69 -12.94 2.90 -6.97
N MET A 70 -11.76 2.29 -6.80
CA MET A 70 -11.20 1.32 -7.74
C MET A 70 -11.58 -0.10 -7.36
N ASP A 71 -11.89 -0.95 -8.35
CA ASP A 71 -12.25 -2.36 -8.09
C ASP A 71 -11.06 -3.21 -7.60
N ALA A 72 -9.84 -2.90 -8.04
CA ALA A 72 -8.62 -3.61 -7.69
C ALA A 72 -7.39 -2.71 -7.97
N PRO A 73 -6.24 -2.95 -7.30
CA PRO A 73 -5.06 -2.12 -7.51
C PRO A 73 -4.60 -2.18 -8.96
N ARG A 74 -4.13 -1.06 -9.48
CA ARG A 74 -3.64 -0.96 -10.86
C ARG A 74 -2.32 -0.23 -10.92
N GLN A 75 -1.59 -0.47 -12.01
CA GLN A 75 -0.30 0.17 -12.25
C GLN A 75 -0.45 1.50 -12.99
N PHE A 76 0.24 2.52 -12.49
CA PHE A 76 0.29 3.86 -13.07
C PHE A 76 1.72 4.40 -13.06
N PHE A 77 2.06 5.23 -14.03
CA PHE A 77 3.32 5.97 -13.97
C PHE A 77 3.20 7.15 -13.01
N CYS A 78 4.03 7.16 -11.98
CA CYS A 78 4.24 8.29 -11.09
C CYS A 78 5.46 9.11 -11.53
N ASP A 79 5.26 10.40 -11.79
CA ASP A 79 6.34 11.37 -11.83
C ASP A 79 6.57 11.91 -10.41
N GLN A 80 7.66 11.45 -9.80
CA GLN A 80 8.12 11.80 -8.46
C GLN A 80 9.18 12.92 -8.45
N SER A 81 9.38 13.57 -9.60
CA SER A 81 10.44 14.56 -9.80
C SER A 81 9.93 15.95 -10.16
N THR A 82 8.93 16.05 -11.05
CA THR A 82 8.42 17.33 -11.55
C THR A 82 7.68 18.07 -10.44
N ASP A 83 8.08 19.31 -10.18
CA ASP A 83 7.45 20.21 -9.20
C ASP A 83 7.24 19.59 -7.80
N GLY A 84 8.20 18.77 -7.37
CA GLY A 84 8.16 18.08 -6.07
C GLY A 84 7.55 16.68 -6.12
N GLY A 85 7.04 16.23 -7.26
CA GLY A 85 6.55 14.87 -7.47
C GLY A 85 5.09 14.65 -7.08
N GLY A 86 4.67 13.38 -7.10
CA GLY A 86 3.31 12.97 -6.76
C GLY A 86 2.31 12.99 -7.92
N TRP A 87 2.79 13.09 -9.17
CA TRP A 87 1.91 13.21 -10.34
C TRP A 87 1.64 11.86 -11.01
N VAL A 88 0.39 11.58 -11.35
CA VAL A 88 0.02 10.44 -12.22
C VAL A 88 0.03 10.88 -13.68
N LEU A 89 0.63 10.09 -14.57
CA LEU A 89 0.51 10.30 -16.01
C LEU A 89 -0.86 9.79 -16.52
N ILE A 90 -1.79 10.71 -16.79
CA ILE A 90 -3.14 10.38 -17.32
C ILE A 90 -3.27 10.60 -18.84
N GLY A 91 -2.25 11.15 -19.48
CA GLY A 91 -2.27 11.35 -20.93
C GLY A 91 -0.93 11.80 -21.49
N ARG A 92 -0.69 11.49 -22.75
CA ARG A 92 0.47 11.93 -23.54
C ARG A 92 0.09 12.06 -25.00
N GLY A 93 0.78 12.93 -25.73
CA GLY A 93 0.59 13.08 -27.17
C GLY A 93 0.90 14.50 -27.63
N ARG A 94 1.07 14.68 -28.94
CA ARG A 94 1.34 15.99 -29.55
C ARG A 94 0.08 16.62 -30.11
N GLU A 95 -0.70 15.86 -30.88
CA GLU A 95 -1.87 16.35 -31.63
C GLU A 95 -3.01 15.32 -31.62
N GLY A 96 -4.26 15.78 -31.80
CA GLY A 96 -5.42 14.89 -31.92
C GLY A 96 -6.03 14.48 -30.58
N TRP A 97 -5.99 15.36 -29.58
CA TRP A 97 -6.75 15.19 -28.34
C TRP A 97 -8.25 15.19 -28.62
N GLU A 98 -9.00 14.45 -27.82
CA GLU A 98 -10.45 14.33 -27.99
C GLU A 98 -11.14 14.79 -26.71
N THR A 99 -12.35 15.33 -26.85
CA THR A 99 -13.12 15.84 -25.69
C THR A 99 -14.05 14.79 -25.08
N TRP A 100 -14.14 13.59 -25.66
CA TRP A 100 -14.98 12.51 -25.15
C TRP A 100 -14.40 11.83 -23.88
N SER A 101 -15.28 11.29 -23.06
CA SER A 101 -14.95 10.74 -21.73
C SER A 101 -14.29 9.36 -21.77
N GLN A 102 -14.33 8.64 -22.89
CA GLN A 102 -13.88 7.25 -22.95
C GLN A 102 -12.37 7.07 -23.02
N GLY A 103 -11.61 8.17 -23.11
CA GLY A 103 -10.17 8.09 -23.36
C GLY A 103 -9.85 7.94 -24.85
N LYS A 104 -8.56 7.75 -25.16
CA LYS A 104 -8.08 7.55 -26.54
C LYS A 104 -6.81 6.70 -26.52
N GLY A 105 -6.67 5.83 -27.52
CA GLY A 105 -5.49 5.01 -27.70
C GLY A 105 -5.41 3.87 -26.68
N ASP A 106 -4.22 3.30 -26.58
CA ASP A 106 -3.94 2.18 -25.67
C ASP A 106 -3.43 2.72 -24.32
N GLU A 107 -4.32 2.77 -23.33
CA GLU A 107 -4.05 3.32 -22.00
C GLU A 107 -2.87 2.64 -21.30
N SER A 108 -2.57 1.38 -21.62
CA SER A 108 -1.41 0.67 -21.05
C SER A 108 -0.07 1.38 -21.34
N LYS A 109 -0.02 2.17 -22.43
CA LYS A 109 1.12 3.00 -22.79
C LYS A 109 1.36 4.19 -21.86
N LEU A 110 0.47 4.46 -20.91
CA LEU A 110 0.64 5.46 -19.85
C LEU A 110 1.35 4.90 -18.61
N ALA A 111 1.55 3.58 -18.51
CA ALA A 111 2.32 2.97 -17.41
C ALA A 111 3.82 3.32 -17.46
N THR A 112 4.30 3.89 -18.57
CA THR A 112 5.67 4.39 -18.73
C THR A 112 5.65 5.76 -19.41
N ARG A 113 6.75 6.52 -19.24
CA ARG A 113 6.90 7.84 -19.84
C ARG A 113 8.12 7.90 -20.77
N SER A 114 7.91 7.48 -22.01
CA SER A 114 8.85 7.75 -23.10
C SER A 114 8.59 9.14 -23.70
N ARG A 115 9.65 9.79 -24.18
CA ARG A 115 9.60 11.14 -24.79
C ARG A 115 10.25 11.11 -26.18
N THR A 116 9.83 10.17 -27.01
CA THR A 116 10.33 10.01 -28.39
C THR A 116 9.29 10.46 -29.40
N PRO A 117 9.64 10.67 -30.68
CA PRO A 117 8.64 10.93 -31.73
C PRO A 117 7.59 9.83 -31.87
N GLY A 118 7.90 8.58 -31.49
CA GLY A 118 6.92 7.48 -31.44
C GLY A 118 5.84 7.66 -30.37
N ASP A 119 5.98 8.66 -29.50
CA ASP A 119 5.04 8.99 -28.43
C ASP A 119 4.11 10.17 -28.77
N PHE A 120 4.14 10.64 -30.02
CA PHE A 120 3.30 11.75 -30.48
C PHE A 120 1.83 11.37 -30.66
N ASP A 121 1.53 10.08 -30.91
CA ASP A 121 0.17 9.57 -30.91
C ASP A 121 -0.48 9.80 -29.54
N VAL A 122 -1.69 10.35 -29.54
CA VAL A 122 -2.40 10.63 -28.30
C VAL A 122 -2.85 9.34 -27.64
N VAL A 123 -2.47 9.22 -26.37
CA VAL A 123 -3.03 8.29 -25.40
C VAL A 123 -3.62 9.12 -24.26
N GLN A 124 -4.88 8.88 -23.95
CA GLN A 124 -5.67 9.59 -22.94
C GLN A 124 -6.39 8.55 -22.09
N ALA A 125 -6.22 8.63 -20.77
CA ALA A 125 -6.96 7.80 -19.84
C ALA A 125 -8.47 8.09 -19.92
N SER A 126 -9.28 7.05 -19.74
CA SER A 126 -10.73 7.23 -19.63
C SER A 126 -11.13 8.01 -18.37
N HIS A 127 -12.32 8.61 -18.39
CA HIS A 127 -12.93 9.22 -17.21
C HIS A 127 -13.15 8.22 -16.07
N GLU A 128 -13.42 6.94 -16.39
CA GLU A 128 -13.49 5.88 -15.39
C GLU A 128 -12.16 5.72 -14.66
N THR A 129 -11.04 5.64 -15.40
CA THR A 129 -9.70 5.63 -14.80
C THR A 129 -9.44 6.89 -13.97
N VAL A 130 -9.69 8.08 -14.53
CA VAL A 130 -9.39 9.34 -13.85
C VAL A 130 -10.20 9.46 -12.57
N ASN A 131 -11.50 9.14 -12.60
CA ASN A 131 -12.33 9.15 -11.39
C ASN A 131 -11.90 8.11 -10.37
N GLY A 132 -11.49 6.92 -10.83
CA GLY A 132 -10.90 5.91 -9.97
C GLY A 132 -9.70 6.46 -9.19
N LEU A 133 -8.87 7.30 -9.81
CA LEU A 133 -7.72 7.92 -9.15
C LEU A 133 -8.08 9.09 -8.20
N LEU A 134 -9.28 9.67 -8.30
CA LEU A 134 -9.70 10.79 -7.47
C LEU A 134 -10.21 10.35 -6.08
N GLY A 135 -10.69 9.11 -5.96
CA GLY A 135 -11.13 8.51 -4.70
C GLY A 135 -12.54 8.89 -4.25
#